data_AF-A0A1I5EDH3-F1
#
_entry.id   AF-A0A1I5EDH3-F1
#
_cell.length_a   1.000
_cell.length_b   1.000
_cell.length_c   1.000
_cell.angle_alpha   90.00
_cell.angle_beta   90.00
_cell.angle_gamma   90.00
#
_symmetry.space_group_name_H-M   'P 1'
#
loop_
_entity.id
_entity.type
_entity.pdbx_description
1 polymer ?
#
loop_
_entity_poly.entity_id
_entity_poly.type
_entity_poly.pdbx_seq_one_letter_code
_entity_poly.pdbx_strand_id
1 'polypeptide(L)'
;MQNNNTASHSLSKVPAITAAFWLTKIAATTLGETGGDAVTMSMNLGYLTGTLIFAIIFLVAVVVQINRHSFNKWIYWFTVVATTTVGTTMADFADRSLNIGYLGGTLLLSTLLILSLFLWKITCGTVAVSSVNNAVTESFYWVTIMFSQTLGTALGDWTADTEGLGYDGGILLFVGALAIIWAASRFTSLSRTALFWAAFILTRPLGAVVGDFLDKPLASGGLALSRYGASLTLALIIIAFLVVLPQRPAMKTVAAN
;
A
#
# COMPACT_ATOMS: atom_id res chain seq x y z
N MET A 1 -27.09 -41.83 5.34
CA MET A 1 -26.39 -40.86 6.22
C MET A 1 -25.56 -39.95 5.31
N GLN A 2 -26.05 -38.75 5.02
CA GLN A 2 -25.35 -37.78 4.18
C GLN A 2 -24.25 -37.10 5.01
N ASN A 3 -22.99 -37.26 4.59
CA ASN A 3 -21.86 -36.54 5.15
C ASN A 3 -21.97 -35.05 4.75
N ASN A 4 -22.55 -34.25 5.62
CA ASN A 4 -22.44 -32.79 5.55
C ASN A 4 -21.01 -32.39 5.95
N ASN A 5 -20.06 -32.48 5.02
CA ASN A 5 -18.81 -31.74 5.10
C ASN A 5 -19.12 -30.25 4.91
N THR A 6 -19.68 -29.61 5.94
CA THR A 6 -19.62 -28.16 6.08
C THR A 6 -18.16 -27.81 6.32
N ALA A 7 -17.41 -27.61 5.23
CA ALA A 7 -16.10 -26.99 5.28
C ALA A 7 -16.25 -25.70 6.09
N SER A 8 -15.63 -25.64 7.26
CA SER A 8 -15.64 -24.46 8.12
C SER A 8 -14.90 -23.35 7.38
N HIS A 9 -15.63 -22.53 6.62
CA HIS A 9 -15.12 -21.33 5.96
C HIS A 9 -14.73 -20.32 7.04
N SER A 10 -13.54 -20.46 7.62
CA SER A 10 -13.02 -19.44 8.52
C SER A 10 -12.65 -18.20 7.69
N LEU A 11 -12.99 -17.02 8.20
CA LEU A 11 -12.82 -15.75 7.48
C LEU A 11 -11.38 -15.23 7.65
N SER A 12 -10.79 -14.64 6.61
CA SER A 12 -9.49 -13.95 6.70
C SER A 12 -9.65 -12.61 7.45
N LYS A 13 -8.54 -12.09 8.00
CA LYS A 13 -8.48 -10.74 8.59
C LYS A 13 -8.19 -9.63 7.57
N VAL A 14 -8.13 -9.96 6.28
CA VAL A 14 -7.92 -9.01 5.18
C VAL A 14 -9.20 -8.86 4.37
N PRO A 15 -9.55 -7.66 3.86
CA PRO A 15 -10.73 -7.48 3.02
C PRO A 15 -10.66 -8.31 1.73
N ALA A 16 -11.84 -8.64 1.22
CA ALA A 16 -12.00 -9.24 -0.09
C ALA A 16 -11.52 -8.28 -1.19
N ILE A 17 -10.80 -8.82 -2.17
CA ILE A 17 -10.22 -8.08 -3.30
C ILE A 17 -11.36 -7.71 -4.27
N THR A 18 -11.99 -6.57 -4.01
CA THR A 18 -13.12 -6.01 -4.79
C THR A 18 -12.74 -4.67 -5.41
N ALA A 19 -13.60 -4.09 -6.25
CA ALA A 19 -13.40 -2.72 -6.71
C ALA A 19 -13.32 -1.72 -5.54
N ALA A 20 -14.13 -1.92 -4.50
CA ALA A 20 -14.10 -1.09 -3.29
C ALA A 20 -12.75 -1.17 -2.57
N PHE A 21 -12.11 -2.35 -2.54
CA PHE A 21 -10.77 -2.50 -2.01
C PHE A 21 -9.76 -1.65 -2.79
N TRP A 22 -9.75 -1.75 -4.11
CA TRP A 22 -8.79 -1.01 -4.94
C TRP A 22 -9.00 0.51 -4.88
N LEU A 23 -10.25 0.98 -4.91
CA LEU A 23 -10.57 2.41 -4.77
C LEU A 23 -10.12 2.97 -3.43
N THR A 24 -10.44 2.27 -2.33
CA THR A 24 -10.02 2.68 -0.99
C THR A 24 -8.50 2.63 -0.85
N LYS A 25 -7.85 1.66 -1.49
CA LYS A 25 -6.39 1.55 -1.49
C LYS A 25 -5.74 2.73 -2.20
N ILE A 26 -6.19 3.09 -3.39
CA ILE A 26 -5.65 4.23 -4.14
C ILE A 26 -5.80 5.51 -3.31
N ALA A 27 -6.98 5.74 -2.72
CA ALA A 27 -7.18 6.88 -1.83
C ALA A 27 -6.24 6.85 -0.61
N ALA A 28 -6.01 5.68 -0.02
CA ALA A 28 -5.10 5.52 1.11
C ALA A 28 -3.63 5.74 0.74
N THR A 29 -3.17 5.26 -0.42
CA THR A 29 -1.80 5.48 -0.88
C THR A 29 -1.55 6.95 -1.20
N THR A 30 -2.50 7.64 -1.86
CA THR A 30 -2.44 9.09 -2.09
C THR A 30 -2.49 9.88 -0.77
N LEU A 31 -3.29 9.43 0.21
CA LEU A 31 -3.31 10.04 1.54
C LEU A 31 -1.96 9.88 2.24
N GLY A 32 -1.34 8.71 2.14
CA GLY A 32 -0.02 8.47 2.71
C GLY A 32 1.06 9.42 2.17
N GLU A 33 0.99 9.76 0.89
CA GLU A 33 1.87 10.75 0.27
C GLU A 33 1.65 12.15 0.86
N THR A 34 0.47 12.71 0.61
CA THR A 34 0.13 14.09 1.03
C THR A 34 0.20 14.28 2.55
N GLY A 35 -0.16 13.25 3.32
CA GLY A 35 -0.12 13.26 4.78
C GLY A 35 1.30 13.15 5.33
N GLY A 36 2.16 12.38 4.66
CA GLY A 36 3.59 12.32 4.96
C GLY A 36 4.22 13.69 4.77
N ASP A 37 4.03 14.28 3.59
CA ASP A 37 4.54 15.59 3.22
C ASP A 37 3.94 16.74 4.03
N ALA A 38 2.68 16.63 4.48
CA ALA A 38 2.10 17.59 5.40
C ALA A 38 2.94 17.68 6.68
N VAL A 39 3.32 16.53 7.27
CA VAL A 39 4.08 16.49 8.52
C VAL A 39 5.57 16.78 8.30
N THR A 40 6.19 16.24 7.26
CA THR A 40 7.63 16.38 7.03
C THR A 40 7.98 17.75 6.45
N MET A 41 7.22 18.22 5.45
CA MET A 41 7.51 19.45 4.71
C MET A 41 6.71 20.64 5.25
N SER A 42 5.39 20.51 5.43
CA SER A 42 4.54 21.68 5.77
C SER A 42 4.62 22.07 7.24
N MET A 43 4.85 21.12 8.14
CA MET A 43 5.18 21.38 9.55
C MET A 43 6.69 21.56 9.78
N ASN A 44 7.51 21.39 8.74
CA ASN A 44 8.97 21.52 8.77
C ASN A 44 9.66 20.64 9.83
N LEU A 45 9.12 19.45 10.11
CA LEU A 45 9.70 18.50 11.07
C LEU A 45 10.84 17.67 10.46
N GLY A 46 10.92 17.63 9.13
CA GLY A 46 11.88 16.83 8.39
C GLY A 46 11.54 15.33 8.35
N TYR A 47 12.16 14.63 7.39
CA TYR A 47 11.82 13.24 7.08
C TYR A 47 12.16 12.25 8.19
N LEU A 48 13.26 12.43 8.92
CA LEU A 48 13.62 11.55 10.03
C LEU A 48 12.58 11.60 11.15
N THR A 49 12.25 12.80 11.62
CA THR A 49 11.29 13.00 12.71
C THR A 49 9.89 12.53 12.30
N GLY A 50 9.43 12.88 11.10
CA GLY A 50 8.16 12.39 10.56
C GLY A 50 8.12 10.87 10.48
N THR A 51 9.20 10.24 10.01
CA THR A 51 9.33 8.78 9.96
C THR A 51 9.22 8.14 11.33
N LEU A 52 9.88 8.68 12.35
CA LEU A 52 9.79 8.14 13.72
C LEU A 52 8.35 8.25 14.27
N ILE A 53 7.68 9.38 14.05
CA ILE A 53 6.28 9.58 14.46
C ILE A 53 5.37 8.54 13.79
N PHE A 54 5.43 8.43 12.46
CA PHE A 54 4.57 7.51 11.73
C PHE A 54 4.94 6.04 11.97
N ALA A 55 6.21 5.72 12.20
CA ALA A 55 6.64 4.38 12.58
C ALA A 55 6.02 3.95 13.92
N ILE A 56 6.00 4.83 14.92
CA ILE A 56 5.33 4.53 16.20
C ILE A 56 3.82 4.30 15.98
N ILE A 57 3.15 5.17 15.22
CA ILE A 57 1.72 5.03 14.91
C ILE A 57 1.46 3.69 14.19
N PHE A 58 2.27 3.37 13.19
CA PHE A 58 2.17 2.12 12.43
C PHE A 58 2.42 0.89 13.30
N LEU A 59 3.44 0.89 14.16
CA LEU A 59 3.71 -0.21 15.09
C LEU A 59 2.53 -0.47 16.02
N VAL A 60 1.95 0.59 16.61
CA VAL A 60 0.75 0.47 17.44
C VAL A 60 -0.43 -0.09 16.62
N ALA A 61 -0.66 0.43 15.41
CA ALA A 61 -1.73 -0.02 14.54
C ALA A 61 -1.60 -1.50 14.14
N VAL A 62 -0.38 -1.96 13.83
CA VAL A 62 -0.09 -3.37 13.49
C VAL A 62 -0.28 -4.27 14.70
N VAL A 63 0.19 -3.87 15.88
CA VAL A 63 -0.02 -4.65 17.12
C VAL A 63 -1.51 -4.80 17.41
N VAL A 64 -2.29 -3.72 17.29
CA VAL A 64 -3.75 -3.76 17.46
C VAL A 64 -4.38 -4.68 16.41
N GLN A 65 -3.96 -4.61 15.15
CA GLN A 65 -4.48 -5.46 14.07
C GLN A 65 -4.18 -6.95 14.31
N ILE A 66 -2.94 -7.30 14.68
CA ILE A 66 -2.52 -8.69 14.94
C ILE A 66 -3.30 -9.28 16.12
N ASN A 67 -3.49 -8.49 17.18
CA ASN A 67 -4.21 -8.92 18.39
C ASN A 67 -5.72 -9.07 18.19
N ARG A 68 -6.31 -8.53 17.11
CA ARG A 68 -7.74 -8.67 16.84
C ARG A 68 -8.05 -10.01 16.19
N HIS A 69 -8.98 -10.77 16.77
CA HIS A 69 -9.33 -12.11 16.30
C HIS A 69 -10.27 -12.13 15.08
N SER A 70 -10.92 -11.01 14.75
CA SER A 70 -11.87 -10.89 13.65
C SER A 70 -11.54 -9.72 12.74
N PHE A 71 -11.92 -9.83 11.46
CA PHE A 71 -11.77 -8.73 10.51
C PHE A 71 -12.51 -7.48 11.00
N ASN A 72 -11.77 -6.36 11.09
CA ASN A 72 -12.32 -5.04 11.33
C ASN A 72 -11.81 -4.10 10.25
N LYS A 73 -12.72 -3.63 9.39
CA LYS A 73 -12.38 -2.74 8.27
C LYS A 73 -11.69 -1.46 8.73
N TRP A 74 -12.09 -0.89 9.86
CA TRP A 74 -11.54 0.38 10.36
C TRP A 74 -10.09 0.22 10.80
N ILE A 75 -9.79 -0.84 11.56
CA ILE A 75 -8.43 -1.12 12.03
C ILE A 75 -7.53 -1.44 10.83
N TYR A 76 -7.99 -2.31 9.92
CA TYR A 76 -7.23 -2.67 8.72
C TYR A 76 -6.87 -1.43 7.89
N TRP A 77 -7.86 -0.60 7.53
CA TRP A 77 -7.62 0.56 6.68
C TRP A 77 -6.83 1.65 7.39
N PHE A 78 -6.99 1.81 8.71
CA PHE A 78 -6.12 2.68 9.49
C PHE A 78 -4.66 2.21 9.46
N THR A 79 -4.42 0.90 9.64
CA THR A 79 -3.07 0.33 9.53
C THR A 79 -2.51 0.51 8.11
N VAL A 80 -3.35 0.39 7.08
CA VAL A 80 -2.95 0.67 5.67
C VAL A 80 -2.56 2.14 5.49
N VAL A 81 -3.33 3.10 6.02
CA VAL A 81 -2.97 4.53 5.95
C VAL A 81 -1.69 4.81 6.74
N ALA A 82 -1.54 4.24 7.92
CA ALA A 82 -0.34 4.40 8.74
C ALA A 82 0.91 3.85 8.02
N THR A 83 0.82 2.67 7.40
CA THR A 83 1.94 2.08 6.65
C THR A 83 2.27 2.85 5.38
N THR A 84 1.28 3.40 4.67
CA THR A 84 1.55 4.24 3.50
C THR A 84 2.26 5.53 3.90
N THR A 85 1.87 6.13 5.03
CA THR A 85 2.45 7.40 5.49
C THR A 85 3.88 7.25 5.99
N VAL A 86 4.16 6.24 6.83
CA VAL A 86 5.56 5.92 7.21
C VAL A 86 6.36 5.48 5.99
N GLY A 87 5.74 4.79 5.03
CA GLY A 87 6.36 4.38 3.78
C GLY A 87 6.90 5.57 3.00
N THR A 88 6.10 6.62 2.84
CA THR A 88 6.48 7.90 2.22
C THR A 88 7.70 8.50 2.89
N THR A 89 7.58 8.81 4.18
CA THR A 89 8.60 9.58 4.88
C THR A 89 9.91 8.81 4.99
N MET A 90 9.84 7.48 5.06
CA MET A 90 11.01 6.60 5.04
C MET A 90 11.69 6.60 3.68
N ALA A 91 10.93 6.61 2.58
CA ALA A 91 11.48 6.67 1.23
C ALA A 91 12.21 8.01 1.01
N ASP A 92 11.54 9.13 1.33
CA ASP A 92 12.14 10.46 1.26
C ASP A 92 13.38 10.59 2.14
N PHE A 93 13.35 10.00 3.33
CA PHE A 93 14.50 10.00 4.21
C PHE A 93 15.68 9.26 3.57
N ALA A 94 15.46 8.07 3.01
CA ALA A 94 16.49 7.29 2.34
C ALA A 94 17.04 8.00 1.09
N ASP A 95 16.15 8.48 0.23
CA ASP A 95 16.53 8.98 -1.08
C ASP A 95 17.10 10.39 -1.01
N ARG A 96 16.44 11.27 -0.23
CA ARG A 96 16.75 12.71 -0.18
C ARG A 96 17.65 13.09 1.00
N SER A 97 17.48 12.47 2.18
CA SER A 97 18.26 12.84 3.38
C SER A 97 19.55 12.04 3.54
N LEU A 98 19.50 10.73 3.30
CA LEU A 98 20.69 9.86 3.30
C LEU A 98 21.47 9.92 1.97
N ASN A 99 20.93 10.62 0.97
CA ASN A 99 21.56 10.83 -0.33
C ASN A 99 21.86 9.51 -1.09
N ILE A 100 21.05 8.47 -0.85
CA ILE A 100 21.12 7.20 -1.59
C ILE A 100 20.65 7.42 -3.04
N GLY A 101 19.77 8.40 -3.24
CA GLY A 101 19.15 8.72 -4.52
C GLY A 101 18.08 7.70 -4.93
N TYR A 102 17.14 8.14 -5.76
CA TYR A 102 15.97 7.34 -6.11
C TYR A 102 16.28 5.98 -6.74
N LEU A 103 17.31 5.88 -7.60
CA LEU A 103 17.72 4.61 -8.19
C LEU A 103 18.24 3.64 -7.10
N GLY A 104 19.09 4.15 -6.19
CA GLY A 104 19.66 3.35 -5.10
C GLY A 104 18.59 2.88 -4.12
N GLY A 105 17.68 3.79 -3.71
CA GLY A 105 16.55 3.45 -2.84
C GLY A 105 15.60 2.46 -3.48
N THR A 106 15.23 2.68 -4.74
CA THR A 106 14.37 1.76 -5.50
C THR A 106 14.98 0.36 -5.58
N LEU A 107 16.28 0.23 -5.88
CA LEU A 107 16.96 -1.06 -5.94
C LEU A 107 17.03 -1.76 -4.58
N LEU A 108 17.38 -1.01 -3.53
CA LEU A 108 17.43 -1.51 -2.15
C LEU A 108 16.05 -2.02 -1.71
N LEU A 109 15.01 -1.20 -1.87
CA LEU A 109 13.65 -1.51 -1.45
C LEU A 109 13.02 -2.62 -2.28
N SER A 110 13.32 -2.70 -3.58
CA SER A 110 12.94 -3.83 -4.43
C SER A 110 13.56 -5.13 -3.92
N THR A 111 14.85 -5.10 -3.56
CA THR A 111 15.55 -6.25 -2.99
C THR A 111 14.91 -6.71 -1.68
N LEU A 112 14.65 -5.78 -0.76
CA LEU A 112 13.99 -6.07 0.53
C LEU A 112 12.57 -6.61 0.34
N LEU A 113 11.81 -6.06 -0.61
CA LEU A 113 10.47 -6.53 -0.94
C LEU A 113 10.50 -7.96 -1.47
N ILE A 114 11.37 -8.26 -2.44
CA ILE A 114 11.52 -9.61 -3.00
C ILE A 114 11.94 -10.60 -1.91
N LEU A 115 12.91 -10.22 -1.07
CA LEU A 115 13.35 -11.04 0.05
C LEU A 115 12.21 -11.30 1.04
N SER A 116 11.39 -10.30 1.37
CA SER A 116 10.25 -10.47 2.27
C SER A 116 9.21 -11.47 1.73
N LEU A 117 8.88 -11.38 0.44
CA LEU A 117 7.97 -12.30 -0.24
C LEU A 117 8.56 -13.71 -0.32
N PHE A 118 9.86 -13.83 -0.59
CA PHE A 118 10.56 -15.10 -0.67
C PHE A 118 10.61 -15.80 0.68
N LEU A 119 11.00 -15.09 1.75
CA LEU A 119 11.02 -15.61 3.11
C LEU A 119 9.62 -16.02 3.55
N TRP A 120 8.60 -15.19 3.28
CA TRP A 120 7.21 -15.56 3.57
C TRP A 120 6.81 -16.85 2.83
N LYS A 121 7.13 -16.96 1.54
CA LYS A 121 6.81 -18.17 0.76
C LYS A 121 7.48 -19.42 1.32
N ILE A 122 8.74 -19.34 1.75
CA ILE A 122 9.46 -20.50 2.32
C ILE A 122 8.89 -20.85 3.70
N THR A 123 8.62 -19.87 4.55
CA THR A 123 8.15 -20.10 5.92
C THR A 123 6.70 -20.56 5.97
N CYS A 124 5.82 -20.05 5.10
CA CYS A 124 4.37 -20.31 5.15
C CYS A 124 3.83 -21.10 3.94
N GLY A 125 4.69 -21.48 2.99
CA GLY A 125 4.32 -22.21 1.76
C GLY A 125 3.61 -21.38 0.69
N THR A 126 3.05 -20.22 1.05
CA THR A 126 2.31 -19.34 0.15
C THR A 126 2.37 -17.88 0.59
N VAL A 127 2.23 -16.97 -0.38
CA VAL A 127 2.09 -15.52 -0.17
C VAL A 127 0.67 -15.04 -0.54
N ALA A 128 -0.27 -15.96 -0.61
CA ALA A 128 -1.67 -15.64 -0.89
C ALA A 128 -2.26 -14.86 0.29
N VAL A 129 -2.88 -13.71 0.01
CA VAL A 129 -3.47 -12.88 1.06
C VAL A 129 -4.59 -13.58 1.83
N SER A 130 -5.29 -14.52 1.19
CA SER A 130 -6.30 -15.36 1.85
C SER A 130 -5.72 -16.29 2.92
N SER A 131 -4.40 -16.57 2.90
CA SER A 131 -3.75 -17.40 3.92
C SER A 131 -3.36 -16.63 5.18
N VAL A 132 -3.49 -15.30 5.20
CA VAL A 132 -3.16 -14.45 6.35
C VAL A 132 -4.20 -14.66 7.46
N ASN A 133 -3.81 -15.38 8.51
CA ASN A 133 -4.75 -15.82 9.56
C ASN A 133 -4.16 -15.95 10.98
N ASN A 134 -2.85 -15.81 11.13
CA ASN A 134 -2.15 -15.89 12.41
C ASN A 134 -1.03 -14.84 12.47
N ALA A 135 -0.50 -14.60 13.67
CA ALA A 135 0.50 -13.57 13.91
C ALA A 135 1.74 -13.68 13.01
N VAL A 136 2.20 -14.89 12.68
CA VAL A 136 3.37 -15.08 11.80
C VAL A 136 3.05 -14.62 10.38
N THR A 137 1.96 -15.11 9.80
CA THR A 137 1.53 -14.71 8.45
C THR A 137 1.17 -13.22 8.36
N GLU A 138 0.61 -12.65 9.43
CA GLU A 138 0.28 -11.22 9.51
C GLU A 138 1.52 -10.35 9.59
N SER A 139 2.55 -10.77 10.34
CA SER A 139 3.84 -10.06 10.40
C SER A 139 4.50 -10.00 9.03
N PHE A 140 4.57 -11.14 8.30
CA PHE A 140 5.09 -11.13 6.93
C PHE A 140 4.27 -10.22 6.01
N TYR A 141 2.95 -10.29 6.10
CA TYR A 141 2.07 -9.43 5.32
C TYR A 141 2.33 -7.94 5.55
N TRP A 142 2.44 -7.49 6.80
CA TRP A 142 2.67 -6.08 7.13
C TRP A 142 4.09 -5.62 6.78
N VAL A 143 5.10 -6.48 6.93
CA VAL A 143 6.49 -6.19 6.51
C VAL A 143 6.58 -6.05 4.99
N THR A 144 5.99 -6.99 4.25
CA THR A 144 5.94 -6.92 2.78
C THR A 144 5.18 -5.67 2.32
N ILE A 145 4.07 -5.33 2.97
CA ILE A 145 3.35 -4.10 2.65
C ILE A 145 4.24 -2.89 2.92
N MET A 146 4.90 -2.79 4.08
CA MET A 146 5.75 -1.66 4.41
C MET A 146 6.84 -1.45 3.34
N PHE A 147 7.58 -2.50 2.96
CA PHE A 147 8.57 -2.38 1.88
C PHE A 147 7.95 -2.01 0.53
N SER A 148 6.77 -2.56 0.22
CA SER A 148 6.02 -2.17 -0.97
C SER A 148 5.60 -0.71 -0.94
N GLN A 149 5.24 -0.15 0.23
CA GLN A 149 4.83 1.24 0.34
C GLN A 149 6.03 2.18 0.18
N THR A 150 7.15 1.87 0.83
CA THR A 150 8.38 2.66 0.70
C THR A 150 8.93 2.59 -0.72
N LEU A 151 8.99 1.39 -1.32
CA LEU A 151 9.40 1.22 -2.71
C LEU A 151 8.55 2.05 -3.66
N GLY A 152 7.24 2.06 -3.45
CA GLY A 152 6.34 2.75 -4.36
C GLY A 152 6.50 4.27 -4.32
N THR A 153 6.81 4.89 -3.18
CA THR A 153 7.17 6.32 -3.15
C THR A 153 8.45 6.56 -3.93
N ALA A 154 9.54 5.85 -3.58
CA ALA A 154 10.82 6.00 -4.26
C ALA A 154 10.69 5.83 -5.79
N LEU A 155 9.96 4.82 -6.24
CA LEU A 155 9.72 4.55 -7.66
C LEU A 155 8.81 5.60 -8.32
N GLY A 156 7.78 6.07 -7.62
CA GLY A 156 6.88 7.12 -8.14
C GLY A 156 7.66 8.40 -8.40
N ASP A 157 8.37 8.88 -7.38
CA ASP A 157 9.21 10.08 -7.44
C ASP A 157 10.33 9.92 -8.46
N TRP A 158 10.95 8.74 -8.54
CA TRP A 158 11.97 8.46 -9.55
C TRP A 158 11.44 8.71 -10.96
N THR A 159 10.26 8.15 -11.27
CA THR A 159 9.65 8.26 -12.60
C THR A 159 9.17 9.68 -12.92
N ALA A 160 8.63 10.40 -11.93
CA ALA A 160 8.14 11.76 -12.13
C ALA A 160 9.28 12.78 -12.25
N ASP A 161 10.26 12.71 -11.34
CA ASP A 161 11.29 13.74 -11.19
C ASP A 161 12.54 13.44 -12.05
N THR A 162 13.22 12.33 -11.81
CA THR A 162 14.56 12.10 -12.39
C THR A 162 14.48 11.55 -13.82
N GLU A 163 13.56 10.62 -14.08
CA GLU A 163 13.30 10.16 -15.45
C GLU A 163 12.54 11.22 -16.26
N GLY A 164 12.01 12.26 -15.60
CA GLY A 164 11.45 13.44 -16.24
C GLY A 164 10.11 13.19 -16.94
N LEU A 165 9.36 12.14 -16.56
CA LEU A 165 8.00 11.94 -17.10
C LEU A 165 7.00 12.97 -16.58
N GLY A 166 7.33 13.67 -15.48
CA GLY A 166 6.41 14.51 -14.75
C GLY A 166 5.26 13.71 -14.14
N TYR A 167 4.37 14.41 -13.43
CA TYR A 167 3.28 13.74 -12.73
C TYR A 167 2.24 13.13 -13.69
N ASP A 168 1.88 13.83 -14.77
CA ASP A 168 0.93 13.31 -15.77
C ASP A 168 1.46 12.04 -16.46
N GLY A 169 2.75 12.05 -16.86
CA GLY A 169 3.40 10.91 -17.48
C GLY A 169 3.51 9.71 -16.52
N GLY A 170 3.86 9.97 -15.25
CA GLY A 170 3.87 8.95 -14.20
C GLY A 170 2.47 8.36 -13.94
N ILE A 171 1.42 9.18 -13.88
CA ILE A 171 0.03 8.72 -13.73
C ILE A 171 -0.34 7.81 -14.91
N LEU A 172 -0.08 8.24 -16.15
CA LEU A 172 -0.37 7.43 -17.34
C LEU A 172 0.38 6.10 -17.33
N LEU A 173 1.65 6.10 -16.93
CA LEU A 173 2.47 4.90 -16.82
C LEU A 173 1.87 3.88 -15.84
N PHE A 174 1.58 4.30 -14.60
CA PHE A 174 1.10 3.38 -13.57
C PHE A 174 -0.36 2.97 -13.78
N VAL A 175 -1.23 3.86 -14.29
CA VAL A 175 -2.59 3.50 -14.70
C VAL A 175 -2.56 2.50 -15.85
N GLY A 176 -1.69 2.72 -16.85
CA GLY A 176 -1.50 1.80 -17.98
C GLY A 176 -1.01 0.42 -17.53
N ALA A 177 -0.03 0.37 -16.63
CA ALA A 177 0.47 -0.88 -16.06
C ALA A 177 -0.61 -1.63 -15.27
N LEU A 178 -1.42 -0.92 -14.46
CA LEU A 178 -2.55 -1.51 -13.74
C LEU A 178 -3.64 -2.00 -14.69
N ALA A 179 -3.91 -1.29 -15.79
CA ALA A 179 -4.85 -1.73 -16.83
C ALA A 179 -4.36 -3.01 -17.52
N ILE A 180 -3.06 -3.14 -17.79
CA ILE A 180 -2.45 -4.37 -18.31
C ILE A 180 -2.62 -5.53 -17.31
N ILE A 181 -2.37 -5.30 -16.02
CA ILE A 181 -2.57 -6.33 -14.99
C ILE A 181 -4.04 -6.74 -14.89
N TRP A 182 -4.96 -5.79 -14.96
CA TRP A 182 -6.39 -6.05 -14.99
C TRP A 182 -6.77 -6.90 -16.20
N ALA A 183 -6.28 -6.55 -17.40
CA ALA A 183 -6.51 -7.32 -18.62
C ALA A 183 -5.92 -8.74 -18.52
N ALA A 184 -4.67 -8.86 -18.04
CA ALA A 184 -4.02 -10.14 -17.79
C ALA A 184 -4.86 -11.00 -16.83
N SER A 185 -5.45 -10.40 -15.79
CA SER A 185 -6.35 -11.09 -14.88
C SER A 185 -7.62 -11.61 -15.56
N ARG A 186 -8.10 -10.98 -16.64
CA ARG A 186 -9.34 -11.37 -17.31
C ARG A 186 -9.14 -12.36 -18.43
N PHE A 187 -7.99 -12.28 -19.11
CA PHE A 187 -7.72 -12.97 -20.37
C PHE A 187 -6.62 -14.04 -20.30
N THR A 188 -5.95 -14.19 -19.16
CA THR A 188 -4.89 -15.20 -18.98
C THR A 188 -5.13 -16.10 -17.78
N SER A 189 -4.40 -17.21 -17.71
CA SER A 189 -4.37 -18.16 -16.59
C SER A 189 -3.24 -17.87 -15.58
N LEU A 190 -2.67 -16.66 -15.60
CA LEU A 190 -1.62 -16.26 -14.66
C LEU A 190 -2.09 -16.36 -13.20
N SER A 191 -1.12 -16.60 -12.31
CA SER A 191 -1.39 -16.74 -10.87
C SER A 191 -2.09 -15.50 -10.32
N ARG A 192 -3.27 -15.71 -9.72
CA ARG A 192 -4.05 -14.65 -9.06
C ARG A 192 -3.27 -13.96 -7.94
N THR A 193 -2.46 -14.73 -7.22
CA THR A 193 -1.59 -14.20 -6.17
C THR A 193 -0.49 -13.29 -6.75
N ALA A 194 0.13 -13.68 -7.86
CA ALA A 194 1.15 -12.86 -8.51
C ALA A 194 0.57 -11.57 -9.07
N LEU A 195 -0.58 -11.65 -9.76
CA LEU A 195 -1.29 -10.48 -10.28
C LEU A 195 -1.76 -9.54 -9.16
N PHE A 196 -2.20 -10.10 -8.03
CA PHE A 196 -2.54 -9.31 -6.84
C PHE A 196 -1.32 -8.53 -6.35
N TRP A 197 -0.17 -9.18 -6.14
CA TRP A 197 1.03 -8.50 -5.65
C TRP A 197 1.54 -7.46 -6.65
N ALA A 198 1.53 -7.76 -7.94
CA ALA A 198 1.90 -6.79 -8.97
C ALA A 198 1.00 -5.54 -8.93
N ALA A 199 -0.33 -5.71 -8.90
CA ALA A 199 -1.26 -4.59 -8.78
C ALA A 199 -1.10 -3.87 -7.44
N PHE A 200 -0.91 -4.62 -6.36
CA PHE A 200 -0.72 -4.07 -5.02
C PHE A 200 0.53 -3.18 -4.98
N ILE A 201 1.65 -3.65 -5.51
CA ILE A 201 2.90 -2.89 -5.54
C ILE A 201 2.72 -1.65 -6.41
N LEU A 202 2.13 -1.76 -7.60
CA LEU A 202 1.98 -0.63 -8.55
C LEU A 202 0.94 0.43 -8.16
N THR A 203 -0.03 0.11 -7.31
CA THR A 203 -0.95 1.15 -6.77
C THR A 203 -0.25 2.15 -5.83
N ARG A 204 0.90 1.81 -5.25
CA ARG A 204 1.64 2.77 -4.41
C ARG A 204 2.34 3.87 -5.20
N PRO A 205 3.17 3.60 -6.23
CA PRO A 205 3.76 4.66 -7.03
C PRO A 205 2.69 5.48 -7.74
N LEU A 206 1.58 4.87 -8.18
CA LEU A 206 0.42 5.65 -8.61
C LEU A 206 -0.05 6.63 -7.53
N GLY A 207 -0.22 6.16 -6.29
CA GLY A 207 -0.63 7.00 -5.17
C GLY A 207 0.36 8.13 -4.86
N ALA A 208 1.67 7.87 -4.99
CA ALA A 208 2.73 8.86 -4.79
C ALA A 208 2.65 9.96 -5.86
N VAL A 209 2.68 9.56 -7.13
CA VAL A 209 2.60 10.51 -8.25
C VAL A 209 1.30 11.32 -8.22
N VAL A 210 0.16 10.71 -7.88
CA VAL A 210 -1.11 11.45 -7.72
C VAL A 210 -1.07 12.38 -6.50
N GLY A 211 -0.47 11.96 -5.39
CA GLY A 211 -0.35 12.79 -4.19
C GLY A 211 0.49 14.03 -4.47
N ASP A 212 1.65 13.84 -5.08
CA ASP A 212 2.52 14.90 -5.53
C ASP A 212 1.86 15.79 -6.58
N PHE A 213 1.15 15.21 -7.55
CA PHE A 213 0.38 15.98 -8.51
C PHE A 213 -0.62 16.92 -7.81
N LEU A 214 -1.28 16.47 -6.75
CA LEU A 214 -2.24 17.29 -6.02
C LEU A 214 -1.55 18.45 -5.29
N ASP A 215 -0.40 18.22 -4.65
CA ASP A 215 0.15 19.17 -3.67
C ASP A 215 1.34 20.03 -4.15
N LYS A 216 2.10 19.55 -5.14
CA LYS A 216 3.32 20.23 -5.57
C LYS A 216 3.00 21.49 -6.38
N PRO A 217 3.94 22.46 -6.47
CA PRO A 217 3.70 23.72 -7.16
C PRO A 217 3.37 23.55 -8.65
N LEU A 218 2.57 24.48 -9.20
CA LEU A 218 2.26 24.55 -10.63
C LEU A 218 3.52 24.58 -11.52
N ALA A 219 4.58 25.25 -11.06
CA ALA A 219 5.86 25.34 -11.77
C ALA A 219 6.58 23.99 -11.92
N SER A 220 6.25 23.02 -11.06
CA SER A 220 6.76 21.64 -11.10
C SER A 220 5.75 20.68 -11.75
N GLY A 221 4.64 21.18 -12.29
CA GLY A 221 3.58 20.37 -12.92
C GLY A 221 2.50 19.84 -11.97
N GLY A 222 2.50 20.24 -10.69
CA GLY A 222 1.43 19.90 -9.74
C GLY A 222 0.25 20.88 -9.77
N LEU A 223 -0.74 20.70 -8.89
CA LEU A 223 -1.96 21.51 -8.77
C LEU A 223 -1.91 22.54 -7.63
N ALA A 224 -0.83 22.54 -6.84
CA ALA A 224 -0.62 23.46 -5.72
C ALA A 224 -1.75 23.45 -4.67
N LEU A 225 -2.42 22.32 -4.45
CA LEU A 225 -3.38 22.19 -3.37
C LEU A 225 -2.65 22.15 -2.02
N SER A 226 -3.27 22.69 -0.98
CA SER A 226 -2.70 22.59 0.36
C SER A 226 -2.60 21.12 0.78
N ARG A 227 -1.44 20.68 1.28
CA ARG A 227 -1.24 19.31 1.79
C ARG A 227 -2.30 18.91 2.81
N TYR A 228 -2.58 19.79 3.78
CA TYR A 228 -3.62 19.58 4.79
C TYR A 228 -5.02 19.37 4.17
N GLY A 229 -5.39 20.20 3.18
CA GLY A 229 -6.67 20.08 2.50
C GLY A 229 -6.78 18.82 1.63
N ALA A 230 -5.72 18.45 0.92
CA ALA A 230 -5.65 17.23 0.13
C ALA A 230 -5.77 15.99 1.05
N SER A 231 -4.98 15.93 2.13
CA SER A 231 -5.03 14.84 3.11
C SER A 231 -6.39 14.74 3.79
N LEU A 232 -6.98 15.86 4.23
CA LEU A 232 -8.31 15.85 4.84
C LEU A 232 -9.37 15.32 3.86
N THR A 233 -9.33 15.78 2.61
CA THR A 233 -10.27 15.34 1.57
C THR A 233 -10.15 13.84 1.32
N LEU A 234 -8.93 13.32 1.16
CA LEU A 234 -8.68 11.90 0.95
C LEU A 234 -9.10 11.05 2.16
N ALA A 235 -8.85 11.52 3.39
CA ALA A 235 -9.33 10.86 4.60
C ALA A 235 -10.87 10.77 4.64
N LEU A 236 -11.57 11.84 4.28
CA LEU A 236 -13.03 11.85 4.19
C LEU A 236 -13.55 10.91 3.09
N ILE A 237 -12.88 10.83 1.93
CA ILE A 237 -13.21 9.89 0.86
C ILE A 237 -13.05 8.44 1.34
N ILE A 238 -11.95 8.12 2.04
CA ILE A 238 -11.75 6.78 2.62
C ILE A 238 -12.87 6.47 3.59
N ILE A 239 -13.20 7.37 4.53
CA ILE A 239 -14.30 7.18 5.48
C ILE A 239 -15.61 6.94 4.73
N ALA A 240 -15.92 7.73 3.70
CA ALA A 240 -17.12 7.56 2.88
C ALA A 240 -17.15 6.17 2.21
N PHE A 241 -16.04 5.71 1.62
CA PHE A 241 -15.96 4.36 1.05
C PHE A 241 -16.15 3.28 2.10
N LEU A 242 -15.61 3.44 3.31
CA LEU A 242 -15.80 2.46 4.38
C LEU A 242 -17.24 2.40 4.90
N VAL A 243 -17.99 3.51 4.85
CA VAL A 243 -19.40 3.56 5.25
C VAL A 243 -20.31 3.04 4.15
N VAL A 244 -20.12 3.50 2.91
CA VAL A 244 -21.03 3.27 1.78
C VAL A 244 -20.76 1.93 1.09
N LEU A 245 -19.48 1.54 0.91
CA LEU A 245 -19.12 0.34 0.17
C LEU A 245 -19.01 -0.87 1.10
N PRO A 246 -19.67 -2.00 0.80
CA PRO A 246 -19.58 -3.20 1.63
C PRO A 246 -18.15 -3.77 1.67
N GLN A 247 -17.52 -3.72 2.85
CA GLN A 247 -16.22 -4.35 3.10
C GLN A 247 -16.45 -5.71 3.77
N ARG A 248 -16.17 -6.80 3.03
CA ARG A 248 -16.30 -8.18 3.54
C ARG A 248 -14.90 -8.78 3.71
N PRO A 249 -14.69 -9.68 4.68
CA PRO A 249 -13.43 -10.42 4.81
C PRO A 249 -13.23 -11.36 3.61
N ALA A 250 -11.97 -11.57 3.22
CA ALA A 250 -11.64 -12.57 2.20
C ALA A 250 -11.97 -13.99 2.70
N MET A 251 -12.52 -14.83 1.82
CA MET A 251 -12.73 -16.24 2.14
C MET A 251 -11.38 -16.95 2.18
N LYS A 252 -11.15 -17.76 3.23
CA LYS A 252 -9.96 -18.62 3.25
C LYS A 252 -10.10 -19.71 2.20
N THR A 253 -9.08 -19.84 1.36
CA THR A 253 -8.86 -21.06 0.59
C THR A 253 -8.09 -22.00 1.50
N VAL A 254 -8.76 -23.04 2.03
CA VAL A 254 -8.04 -24.13 2.68
C VAL A 254 -7.27 -24.83 1.55
N ALA A 255 -5.94 -24.88 1.63
CA ALA A 255 -5.17 -25.71 0.73
C ALA A 255 -5.68 -27.14 0.90
N ALA A 256 -6.21 -27.73 -0.17
CA ALA A 256 -6.41 -29.17 -0.19
C ALA A 256 -5.01 -29.78 -0.08
N ASN A 257 -4.76 -30.49 1.03
CA ASN A 257 -3.55 -31.28 1.23
C ASN A 257 -3.39 -32.32 0.13
#